data_AF-A0NUP4-F1
#
_entry.id   AF-A0NUP4-F1
#
_cell.length_a   1.000
_cell.length_b   1.000
_cell.length_c   1.000
_cell.angle_alpha   90.00
_cell.angle_beta   90.00
_cell.angle_gamma   90.00
#
_symmetry.space_group_name_H-M   'P 1'
#
loop_
_entity.id
_entity.type
_entity.pdbx_description
1 polymer ?
#
loop_
_entity_poly.entity_id
_entity_poly.type
_entity_poly.pdbx_seq_one_letter_code
_entity_poly.pdbx_strand_id
1 'polypeptide(L)'
;MFQRRNPSSPVVFPSGLCRDQLIGAPSGKTGRRQLSGGPDMKRLFPLALFAAVTASMPLATAQAETAVLAGGCFWCVESDLEKLPGVRDVVSGYAGGETQNPTYKNYDRGGHREVVKVDFDETRISYADLVGIFLRTVDVTDAGGQFCDRGHAYSTAIYPLDETQAKQAKAEIAKAEKLLGSNIVTPVEAPAVFWPAEDYHQGYYKSQVRTLTRFGYVTRADAYKGYRKGCGRDARVKAVWGGEAFKGLPKAGS
;
A
#
# COMPACT_ATOMS: atom_id res chain seq x y z
N MET A 1 3.49 -43.80 -21.00
CA MET A 1 4.87 -44.14 -21.44
C MET A 1 5.76 -42.95 -21.08
N PHE A 2 6.95 -43.24 -20.56
CA PHE A 2 8.04 -42.32 -20.18
C PHE A 2 7.98 -41.53 -18.85
N GLN A 3 8.73 -42.11 -17.90
CA GLN A 3 9.24 -41.60 -16.63
C GLN A 3 9.99 -40.28 -16.77
N ARG A 4 10.06 -39.50 -15.69
CA ARG A 4 11.23 -38.68 -15.41
C ARG A 4 11.71 -38.84 -13.97
N ARG A 5 13.01 -39.08 -13.88
CA ARG A 5 13.85 -39.16 -12.69
C ARG A 5 14.13 -37.75 -12.16
N ASN A 6 14.39 -37.68 -10.86
CA ASN A 6 15.13 -36.63 -10.16
C ASN A 6 16.52 -36.40 -10.80
N PRO A 7 17.13 -35.21 -10.72
CA PRO A 7 18.17 -35.04 -9.70
C PRO A 7 18.41 -33.61 -9.17
N SER A 8 19.27 -33.61 -8.16
CA SER A 8 19.74 -32.60 -7.22
C SER A 8 20.55 -31.41 -7.77
N SER A 9 20.55 -30.36 -6.93
CA SER A 9 21.59 -29.34 -6.68
C SER A 9 21.77 -28.14 -7.64
N PRO A 10 21.94 -26.92 -7.09
CA PRO A 10 22.11 -25.69 -7.86
C PRO A 10 23.57 -25.40 -8.25
N VAL A 11 23.74 -24.85 -9.45
CA VAL A 11 25.01 -24.40 -10.02
C VAL A 11 25.17 -22.90 -9.73
N VAL A 12 26.34 -22.55 -9.21
CA VAL A 12 26.85 -21.18 -9.05
C VAL A 12 27.50 -20.72 -10.36
N PHE A 13 27.25 -19.49 -10.80
CA PHE A 13 28.00 -18.84 -11.88
C PHE A 13 28.51 -17.45 -11.46
N PRO A 14 29.65 -17.00 -12.03
CA PRO A 14 30.43 -15.88 -11.53
C PRO A 14 30.07 -14.56 -12.24
N SER A 15 30.15 -13.47 -11.50
CA SER A 15 30.13 -12.10 -12.02
C SER A 15 31.56 -11.63 -12.28
N GLY A 16 31.92 -11.51 -13.57
CA GLY A 16 33.07 -10.74 -14.03
C GLY A 16 32.58 -9.55 -14.84
N LEU A 17 33.05 -8.35 -14.50
CA LEU A 17 33.09 -7.21 -15.42
C LEU A 17 34.23 -6.26 -15.00
N CYS A 18 34.86 -5.74 -16.05
CA CYS A 18 36.21 -5.19 -16.16
C CYS A 18 36.54 -3.97 -15.29
N ARG A 19 37.82 -3.88 -14.92
CA ARG A 19 38.49 -2.65 -14.50
C ARG A 19 39.80 -2.54 -15.27
N ASP A 20 39.82 -1.69 -16.29
CA ASP A 20 41.03 -1.17 -16.92
C ASP A 20 41.23 0.26 -16.45
N GLN A 21 42.34 0.54 -15.75
CA GLN A 21 43.15 1.71 -16.10
C GLN A 21 44.54 1.67 -15.47
N LEU A 22 45.50 1.95 -16.35
CA LEU A 22 46.95 1.84 -16.21
C LEU A 22 47.57 3.12 -15.61
N ILE A 23 48.58 2.90 -14.76
CA ILE A 23 49.93 3.51 -14.74
C ILE A 23 50.09 5.04 -14.66
N GLY A 24 50.88 5.50 -13.68
CA GLY A 24 51.92 6.52 -13.91
C GLY A 24 51.98 7.72 -12.93
N ALA A 25 52.88 7.67 -11.95
CA ALA A 25 53.52 8.85 -11.34
C ALA A 25 54.69 9.33 -12.25
N PRO A 26 55.51 10.40 -11.99
CA PRO A 26 55.64 11.24 -10.78
C PRO A 26 55.97 12.76 -11.03
N SER A 27 56.30 13.47 -9.93
CA SER A 27 57.31 14.55 -9.80
C SER A 27 56.91 16.03 -10.01
N GLY A 28 57.23 16.86 -9.00
CA GLY A 28 58.20 17.96 -9.23
C GLY A 28 57.78 19.42 -8.99
N LYS A 29 58.33 19.97 -7.88
CA LYS A 29 59.01 21.29 -7.78
C LYS A 29 58.22 22.62 -7.72
N THR A 30 58.31 23.23 -6.53
CA THR A 30 58.82 24.58 -6.20
C THR A 30 58.49 25.78 -7.10
N GLY A 31 57.88 26.82 -6.51
CA GLY A 31 57.89 28.19 -7.03
C GLY A 31 57.46 29.21 -5.99
N ARG A 32 58.38 30.06 -5.55
CA ARG A 32 58.26 31.13 -4.54
C ARG A 32 58.49 32.47 -5.25
N ARG A 33 57.62 33.48 -5.04
CA ARG A 33 57.88 34.96 -4.99
C ARG A 33 56.53 35.71 -4.93
N GLN A 34 56.17 36.51 -3.91
CA GLN A 34 56.66 37.87 -3.51
C GLN A 34 56.48 38.90 -4.64
N LEU A 35 55.90 40.11 -4.54
CA LEU A 35 55.47 41.08 -3.49
C LEU A 35 54.33 41.93 -4.14
N SER A 36 53.46 42.71 -3.48
CA SER A 36 53.74 43.96 -2.75
C SER A 36 52.40 44.70 -2.54
N GLY A 37 52.24 45.42 -1.41
CA GLY A 37 51.30 46.56 -1.30
C GLY A 37 50.41 46.59 -0.06
N GLY A 38 50.95 47.02 1.09
CA GLY A 38 50.15 47.57 2.20
C GLY A 38 49.83 49.07 2.00
N PRO A 39 49.24 49.80 2.97
CA PRO A 39 49.28 49.49 4.41
C PRO A 39 47.95 49.62 5.19
N ASP A 40 48.03 49.05 6.41
CA ASP A 40 47.43 49.49 7.67
C ASP A 40 45.93 49.73 7.79
N MET A 41 45.26 48.74 8.38
CA MET A 41 44.20 49.00 9.35
C MET A 41 44.31 48.02 10.51
N LYS A 42 44.78 48.55 11.64
CA LYS A 42 44.70 47.97 12.98
C LYS A 42 43.37 47.22 13.16
N ARG A 43 43.40 45.97 13.66
CA ARG A 43 42.53 45.44 14.74
C ARG A 43 42.58 43.90 14.83
N LEU A 44 43.16 43.45 15.94
CA LEU A 44 42.69 42.37 16.82
C LEU A 44 42.03 41.14 16.18
N PHE A 45 42.75 40.00 16.25
CA PHE A 45 42.22 38.65 16.10
C PHE A 45 41.02 38.40 17.03
N PRO A 46 39.97 37.71 16.53
CA PRO A 46 39.31 36.71 17.33
C PRO A 46 39.46 35.33 16.69
N LEU A 47 39.81 34.38 17.56
CA LEU A 47 39.84 32.95 17.34
C LEU A 47 38.50 32.48 16.73
N ALA A 48 38.51 32.06 15.46
CA ALA A 48 37.34 31.48 14.81
C ALA A 48 37.11 30.06 15.37
N LEU A 49 36.26 29.99 16.39
CA LEU A 49 35.71 28.75 16.91
C LEU A 49 34.81 28.13 15.83
N PHE A 50 35.27 27.08 15.16
CA PHE A 50 34.42 26.22 14.35
C PHE A 50 33.45 25.50 15.29
N ALA A 51 32.30 26.12 15.57
CA ALA A 51 31.17 25.44 16.17
C ALA A 51 30.60 24.48 15.12
N ALA A 52 30.96 23.20 15.22
CA ALA A 52 30.27 22.14 14.50
C ALA A 52 28.82 22.08 15.01
N VAL A 53 27.92 22.77 14.30
CA VAL A 53 26.48 22.64 14.51
C VAL A 53 26.11 21.25 14.00
N THR A 54 26.13 20.27 14.88
CA THR A 54 25.47 18.98 14.64
C THR A 54 23.98 19.27 14.67
N ALA A 55 23.39 19.50 13.49
CA ALA A 55 21.96 19.57 13.33
C ALA A 55 21.39 18.18 13.66
N SER A 56 20.94 18.02 14.90
CA SER A 56 20.12 16.88 15.32
C SER A 56 18.80 16.97 14.59
N MET A 57 18.70 16.35 13.41
CA MET A 57 17.39 16.10 12.82
C MET A 57 16.65 15.15 13.75
N PRO A 58 15.42 15.48 14.19
CA PRO A 58 14.64 14.53 14.95
C PRO A 58 14.43 13.32 14.06
N LEU A 59 14.81 12.14 14.57
CA LEU A 59 14.46 10.88 13.95
C LEU A 59 12.93 10.80 13.99
N ALA A 60 12.29 11.04 12.85
CA ALA A 60 10.84 10.91 12.74
C ALA A 60 10.49 9.46 13.12
N THR A 61 9.99 9.28 14.34
CA THR A 61 9.42 8.01 14.78
C THR A 61 8.24 7.75 13.87
N ALA A 62 8.28 6.65 13.11
CA ALA A 62 7.23 6.26 12.19
C ALA A 62 5.89 6.09 12.93
N GLN A 63 5.10 7.15 13.01
CA GLN A 63 3.78 7.13 13.60
C GLN A 63 2.90 6.18 12.77
N ALA A 64 2.10 5.36 13.45
CA ALA A 64 1.16 4.49 12.76
C ALA A 64 0.04 5.36 12.20
N GLU A 65 -0.09 5.36 10.88
CA GLU A 65 -1.18 6.03 10.18
C GLU A 65 -2.29 5.03 9.86
N THR A 66 -3.52 5.51 9.78
CA THR A 66 -4.70 4.66 9.54
C THR A 66 -5.49 5.14 8.33
N ALA A 67 -5.99 4.20 7.51
CA ALA A 67 -6.93 4.46 6.42
C ALA A 67 -8.19 3.60 6.57
N VAL A 68 -9.36 4.12 6.20
CA VAL A 68 -10.63 3.36 6.19
C VAL A 68 -11.18 3.30 4.77
N LEU A 69 -11.26 2.09 4.21
CA LEU A 69 -11.52 1.85 2.78
C LEU A 69 -12.63 0.81 2.60
N ALA A 70 -13.62 1.11 1.75
CA ALA A 70 -14.70 0.20 1.37
C ALA A 70 -14.51 -0.21 -0.10
N GLY A 71 -14.45 -1.52 -0.37
CA GLY A 71 -14.09 -2.06 -1.69
C GLY A 71 -14.88 -3.30 -2.10
N GLY A 72 -16.09 -3.46 -1.57
CA GLY A 72 -16.86 -4.71 -1.66
C GLY A 72 -16.63 -5.59 -0.45
N CYS A 73 -16.69 -6.92 -0.64
CA CYS A 73 -16.44 -7.87 0.45
C CYS A 73 -15.10 -7.58 1.14
N PHE A 74 -15.14 -7.31 2.45
CA PHE A 74 -13.96 -6.93 3.23
C PHE A 74 -12.86 -8.01 3.24
N TRP A 75 -13.18 -9.29 3.06
CA TRP A 75 -12.21 -10.38 3.00
C TRP A 75 -11.32 -10.25 1.76
N CYS A 76 -11.87 -9.71 0.67
CA CYS A 76 -11.10 -9.45 -0.54
C CYS A 76 -10.16 -8.26 -0.35
N VAL A 77 -10.68 -7.18 0.24
CA VAL A 77 -9.89 -5.97 0.48
C VAL A 77 -8.78 -6.23 1.50
N GLU A 78 -9.10 -6.90 2.61
CA GLU A 78 -8.16 -7.37 3.63
C GLU A 78 -7.06 -8.22 2.99
N SER A 79 -7.43 -9.25 2.24
CA SER A 79 -6.46 -10.13 1.59
C SER A 79 -5.52 -9.39 0.65
N ASP A 80 -6.01 -8.39 -0.09
CA ASP A 80 -5.18 -7.65 -1.05
C ASP A 80 -4.25 -6.66 -0.34
N LEU A 81 -4.75 -5.89 0.63
CA LEU A 81 -3.96 -4.84 1.29
C LEU A 81 -3.01 -5.37 2.37
N GLU A 82 -3.32 -6.48 3.04
CA GLU A 82 -2.44 -7.03 4.10
C GLU A 82 -1.08 -7.47 3.56
N LYS A 83 -0.98 -7.74 2.24
CA LYS A 83 0.26 -8.13 1.59
C LYS A 83 1.21 -6.96 1.34
N LEU A 84 0.76 -5.72 1.46
CA LEU A 84 1.53 -4.56 1.05
C LEU A 84 2.73 -4.29 1.97
N PRO A 85 3.95 -4.12 1.43
CA PRO A 85 5.06 -3.61 2.21
C PRO A 85 4.70 -2.25 2.81
N GLY A 86 4.88 -2.11 4.12
CA GLY A 86 4.49 -0.90 4.85
C GLY A 86 3.17 -1.03 5.59
N VAL A 87 2.25 -1.89 5.15
CA VAL A 87 1.04 -2.22 5.92
C VAL A 87 1.42 -3.07 7.13
N ARG A 88 0.89 -2.71 8.29
CA ARG A 88 1.16 -3.35 9.59
C ARG A 88 0.01 -4.27 9.98
N ASP A 89 -1.22 -3.82 9.79
CA ASP A 89 -2.43 -4.60 10.08
C ASP A 89 -3.60 -4.16 9.19
N VAL A 90 -4.54 -5.06 8.95
CA VAL A 90 -5.79 -4.77 8.23
C VAL A 90 -6.95 -5.43 8.96
N VAL A 91 -7.85 -4.62 9.51
CA VAL A 91 -8.99 -5.09 10.30
C VAL A 91 -10.27 -4.90 9.52
N SER A 92 -11.01 -5.98 9.30
CA SER A 92 -12.33 -5.96 8.66
C SER A 92 -13.39 -5.36 9.59
N GLY A 93 -14.32 -4.57 9.06
CA GLY A 93 -15.35 -3.92 9.86
C GLY A 93 -16.47 -3.27 9.06
N TYR A 94 -17.24 -2.43 9.75
CA TYR A 94 -18.40 -1.73 9.23
C TYR A 94 -18.25 -0.21 9.48
N ALA A 95 -18.59 0.60 8.48
CA ALA A 95 -18.62 2.06 8.62
C ALA A 95 -19.57 2.72 7.63
N GLY A 96 -19.90 3.99 7.90
CA GLY A 96 -20.69 4.85 7.03
C GLY A 96 -22.21 4.80 7.24
N GLY A 97 -22.70 3.90 8.08
CA GLY A 97 -24.10 3.84 8.50
C GLY A 97 -24.38 4.62 9.78
N GLU A 98 -25.66 4.63 10.17
CA GLU A 98 -26.17 5.45 11.27
C GLU A 98 -26.29 4.68 12.59
N THR A 99 -26.39 3.35 12.53
CA THR A 99 -26.57 2.53 13.73
C THR A 99 -25.26 2.33 14.48
N GLN A 100 -25.33 2.36 15.81
CA GLN A 100 -24.19 2.04 16.68
C GLN A 100 -24.01 0.53 16.86
N ASN A 101 -22.77 0.07 17.06
CA ASN A 101 -22.43 -1.34 17.25
C ASN A 101 -23.10 -2.30 16.24
N PRO A 102 -22.97 -2.05 14.91
CA PRO A 102 -23.49 -2.97 13.92
C PRO A 102 -22.84 -4.35 14.03
N THR A 103 -23.60 -5.37 13.63
CA THR A 103 -23.18 -6.78 13.55
C THR A 103 -23.31 -7.24 12.11
N TYR A 104 -22.68 -8.37 11.76
CA TYR A 104 -22.82 -8.94 10.43
C TYR A 104 -24.28 -9.17 9.99
N LYS A 105 -25.19 -9.37 10.95
CA LYS A 105 -26.62 -9.62 10.67
C LYS A 105 -27.44 -8.36 10.37
N ASN A 106 -26.94 -7.17 10.68
CA ASN A 106 -27.74 -5.93 10.62
C ASN A 106 -26.99 -4.69 10.13
N TYR A 107 -25.69 -4.75 9.86
CA TYR A 107 -24.90 -3.60 9.40
C TYR A 107 -25.48 -2.98 8.12
N ASP A 108 -25.92 -3.82 7.19
CA ASP A 108 -26.53 -3.44 5.91
C ASP A 108 -27.81 -2.62 6.10
N ARG A 109 -28.71 -3.08 6.98
CA ARG A 109 -29.95 -2.38 7.33
C ARG A 109 -29.69 -1.08 8.08
N GLY A 110 -28.55 -1.01 8.77
CA GLY A 110 -28.07 0.20 9.43
C GLY A 110 -27.38 1.20 8.49
N GLY A 111 -27.30 0.90 7.19
CA GLY A 111 -26.68 1.75 6.18
C GLY A 111 -25.15 1.65 6.13
N HIS A 112 -24.54 0.69 6.82
CA HIS A 112 -23.09 0.53 6.79
C HIS A 112 -22.61 -0.18 5.53
N ARG A 113 -21.37 0.14 5.12
CA ARG A 113 -20.59 -0.63 4.15
C ARG A 113 -19.67 -1.61 4.88
N GLU A 114 -19.34 -2.72 4.24
CA GLU A 114 -18.14 -3.48 4.61
C GLU A 114 -16.90 -2.65 4.27
N VAL A 115 -16.03 -2.47 5.26
CA VAL A 115 -14.82 -1.69 5.16
C VAL A 115 -13.64 -2.44 5.77
N VAL A 116 -12.44 -1.95 5.49
CA VAL A 116 -11.24 -2.30 6.25
C VAL A 116 -10.63 -1.06 6.87
N LYS A 117 -10.10 -1.20 8.08
CA LYS A 117 -9.19 -0.26 8.71
C LYS A 117 -7.76 -0.76 8.50
N VAL A 118 -6.95 0.00 7.78
CA VAL A 118 -5.58 -0.34 7.43
C VAL A 118 -4.65 0.49 8.28
N ASP A 119 -3.85 -0.15 9.14
CA ASP A 119 -2.79 0.51 9.88
C ASP A 119 -1.48 0.34 9.10
N PHE A 120 -0.81 1.44 8.75
CA PHE A 120 0.37 1.45 7.88
C PHE A 120 1.49 2.34 8.40
N ASP A 121 2.67 2.14 7.83
CA ASP A 121 3.88 2.90 8.10
C ASP A 121 4.13 3.90 6.97
N GLU A 122 3.88 5.19 7.23
CA GLU A 122 4.00 6.24 6.21
C GLU A 122 5.44 6.42 5.70
N THR A 123 6.45 5.92 6.43
CA THR A 123 7.84 5.92 5.95
C THR A 123 8.12 4.84 4.89
N ARG A 124 7.21 3.87 4.73
CA ARG A 124 7.32 2.75 3.79
C ARG A 124 6.27 2.78 2.69
N ILE A 125 5.06 3.26 2.98
CA ILE A 125 3.98 3.43 2.01
C ILE A 125 3.20 4.71 2.35
N SER A 126 3.10 5.64 1.40
CA SER A 126 2.30 6.85 1.61
C SER A 126 0.80 6.53 1.56
N TYR A 127 -0.02 7.35 2.21
CA TYR A 127 -1.49 7.23 2.09
C TYR A 127 -1.96 7.29 0.63
N ALA A 128 -1.36 8.17 -0.17
CA ALA A 128 -1.67 8.30 -1.59
C ALA A 128 -1.34 6.99 -2.36
N ASP A 129 -0.19 6.38 -2.12
CA ASP A 129 0.16 5.10 -2.76
C ASP A 129 -0.79 3.98 -2.32
N LEU A 130 -1.14 3.92 -1.03
CA LEU A 130 -2.11 2.96 -0.51
C LEU A 130 -3.47 3.09 -1.20
N VAL A 131 -4.00 4.32 -1.32
CA VAL A 131 -5.26 4.58 -2.03
C VAL A 131 -5.16 4.23 -3.52
N GLY A 132 -4.08 4.65 -4.18
CA GLY A 132 -3.87 4.36 -5.60
C GLY A 132 -3.80 2.86 -5.89
N ILE A 133 -3.16 2.09 -5.01
CA ILE A 133 -3.14 0.62 -5.09
C ILE A 133 -4.54 0.06 -4.84
N PHE A 134 -5.21 0.50 -3.76
CA PHE A 134 -6.57 0.06 -3.43
C PHE A 134 -7.53 0.22 -4.63
N LEU A 135 -7.54 1.38 -5.29
CA LEU A 135 -8.37 1.62 -6.48
C LEU A 135 -8.12 0.58 -7.58
N ARG A 136 -6.84 0.24 -7.82
CA ARG A 136 -6.43 -0.79 -8.80
C ARG A 136 -6.76 -2.23 -8.40
N THR A 137 -7.32 -2.45 -7.20
CA THR A 137 -7.82 -3.75 -6.77
C THR A 137 -9.32 -3.89 -6.88
N VAL A 138 -10.10 -2.83 -7.10
CA VAL A 138 -11.59 -2.85 -7.13
C VAL A 138 -12.14 -2.45 -8.49
N ASP A 139 -13.45 -2.62 -8.70
CA ASP A 139 -14.14 -2.05 -9.86
C ASP A 139 -14.65 -0.64 -9.52
N VAL A 140 -13.85 0.36 -9.88
CA VAL A 140 -14.13 1.80 -9.65
C VAL A 140 -15.20 2.38 -10.57
N THR A 141 -15.83 1.56 -11.41
CA THR A 141 -16.86 1.98 -12.37
C THR A 141 -18.27 1.50 -12.01
N ASP A 142 -18.39 0.66 -10.98
CA ASP A 142 -19.64 0.01 -10.58
C ASP A 142 -20.22 0.62 -9.30
N ALA A 143 -21.31 1.37 -9.44
CA ALA A 143 -21.99 2.02 -8.32
C ALA A 143 -22.94 1.08 -7.57
N GLY A 144 -23.26 -0.10 -8.11
CA GLY A 144 -24.28 -1.01 -7.58
C GLY A 144 -23.75 -2.10 -6.65
N GLY A 145 -22.49 -2.03 -6.23
CA GLY A 145 -21.79 -3.05 -5.46
C GLY A 145 -20.49 -3.47 -6.13
N GLN A 146 -19.93 -4.61 -5.71
CA GLN A 146 -18.68 -5.13 -6.24
C GLN A 146 -18.83 -6.59 -6.64
N PHE A 147 -18.58 -6.87 -7.91
CA PHE A 147 -18.56 -8.23 -8.46
C PHE A 147 -19.90 -8.96 -8.23
N CYS A 148 -19.88 -10.06 -7.50
CA CYS A 148 -21.08 -10.82 -7.14
C CYS A 148 -21.83 -10.23 -5.93
N ASP A 149 -21.21 -9.36 -5.13
CA ASP A 149 -21.80 -8.75 -3.95
C ASP A 149 -22.45 -7.42 -4.34
N ARG A 150 -23.77 -7.32 -4.21
CA ARG A 150 -24.56 -6.20 -4.73
C ARG A 150 -25.21 -5.40 -3.61
N GLY A 151 -25.46 -4.13 -3.87
CA GLY A 151 -26.10 -3.21 -2.94
C GLY A 151 -25.12 -2.28 -2.22
N HIS A 152 -25.69 -1.32 -1.48
CA HIS A 152 -24.92 -0.26 -0.82
C HIS A 152 -23.82 -0.82 0.11
N ALA A 153 -24.13 -1.88 0.86
CA ALA A 153 -23.21 -2.54 1.78
C ALA A 153 -21.88 -2.99 1.14
N TYR A 154 -21.88 -3.21 -0.18
CA TYR A 154 -20.72 -3.65 -0.96
C TYR A 154 -20.25 -2.61 -1.97
N SER A 155 -20.76 -1.37 -1.91
CA SER A 155 -20.28 -0.28 -2.76
C SER A 155 -18.91 0.22 -2.30
N THR A 156 -18.16 0.83 -3.21
CA THR A 156 -16.86 1.43 -2.89
C THR A 156 -17.01 2.74 -2.12
N ALA A 157 -16.05 3.09 -1.27
CA ALA A 157 -15.92 4.39 -0.62
C ALA A 157 -14.54 4.56 0.03
N ILE A 158 -14.12 5.80 0.22
CA ILE A 158 -12.95 6.18 1.02
C ILE A 158 -13.45 7.08 2.15
N TYR A 159 -13.15 6.70 3.39
CA TYR A 159 -13.47 7.49 4.58
C TYR A 159 -12.16 8.11 5.12
N PRO A 160 -11.79 9.31 4.66
CA PRO A 160 -10.59 9.99 5.13
C PRO A 160 -10.74 10.36 6.62
N LEU A 161 -9.65 10.34 7.37
CA LEU A 161 -9.64 10.75 8.78
C LEU A 161 -9.51 12.27 8.95
N ASP A 162 -8.91 12.94 7.97
CA ASP A 162 -8.71 14.38 7.95
C ASP A 162 -8.73 14.97 6.52
N GLU A 163 -8.57 16.29 6.42
CA GLU A 163 -8.55 16.97 5.12
C GLU A 163 -7.35 16.59 4.25
N THR A 164 -6.22 16.20 4.83
CA THR A 164 -5.01 15.82 4.10
C THR A 164 -5.26 14.52 3.36
N GLN A 165 -5.80 13.51 4.05
CA GLN A 165 -6.24 12.26 3.45
C GLN A 165 -7.31 12.50 2.38
N ALA A 166 -8.29 13.37 2.66
CA ALA A 166 -9.34 13.70 1.68
C ALA A 166 -8.77 14.30 0.40
N LYS A 167 -7.78 15.20 0.49
CA LYS A 167 -7.09 15.79 -0.65
C LYS A 167 -6.27 14.75 -1.43
N GLN A 168 -5.53 13.90 -0.74
CA GLN A 168 -4.74 12.82 -1.35
C GLN A 168 -5.64 11.80 -2.06
N ALA A 169 -6.72 11.36 -1.43
CA ALA A 169 -7.68 10.42 -2.02
C ALA A 169 -8.31 10.97 -3.31
N LYS A 170 -8.75 12.24 -3.29
CA LYS A 170 -9.29 12.92 -4.48
C LYS A 170 -8.24 13.04 -5.59
N ALA A 171 -6.99 13.31 -5.24
CA ALA A 171 -5.90 13.38 -6.21
C ALA A 171 -5.62 12.01 -6.86
N GLU A 172 -5.67 10.91 -6.10
CA GLU A 172 -5.51 9.56 -6.65
C GLU A 172 -6.69 9.13 -7.52
N ILE A 173 -7.92 9.51 -7.15
CA ILE A 173 -9.09 9.33 -8.01
C ILE A 173 -8.89 10.07 -9.33
N ALA A 174 -8.51 11.35 -9.31
CA ALA A 174 -8.29 12.12 -10.54
C ALA A 174 -7.18 11.52 -11.43
N LYS A 175 -6.09 11.00 -10.83
CA LYS A 175 -5.04 10.28 -11.56
C LYS A 175 -5.60 9.02 -12.22
N ALA A 176 -6.41 8.26 -11.49
CA ALA A 176 -7.03 7.05 -11.97
C ALA A 176 -8.08 7.29 -13.07
N GLU A 177 -8.90 8.34 -12.96
CA GLU A 177 -9.82 8.77 -14.03
C GLU A 177 -9.08 9.13 -15.31
N LYS A 178 -7.98 9.87 -15.20
CA LYS A 178 -7.11 10.19 -16.34
C LYS A 178 -6.51 8.93 -16.98
N LEU A 179 -6.14 7.95 -16.16
CA LEU A 179 -5.56 6.68 -16.62
C LEU A 179 -6.59 5.81 -17.34
N LEU A 180 -7.83 5.77 -16.85
CA LEU A 180 -8.92 4.96 -17.42
C LEU A 180 -9.64 5.66 -18.58
N GLY A 181 -9.58 6.99 -18.65
CA GLY A 181 -10.40 7.77 -19.58
C GLY A 181 -11.89 7.72 -19.25
N SER A 182 -12.25 7.43 -17.99
CA SER A 182 -13.63 7.29 -17.51
C SER A 182 -13.77 7.80 -16.08
N ASN A 183 -14.97 8.25 -15.73
CA ASN A 183 -15.28 8.71 -14.37
C ASN A 183 -15.23 7.56 -13.37
N ILE A 184 -14.75 7.85 -12.16
CA ILE A 184 -14.73 6.91 -11.04
C ILE A 184 -15.92 7.17 -10.13
N VAL A 185 -16.62 6.10 -9.75
CA VAL A 185 -17.81 6.19 -8.90
C VAL A 185 -17.51 6.01 -7.41
N THR A 186 -16.24 5.80 -7.05
CA THR A 186 -15.79 5.70 -5.65
C THR A 186 -15.84 7.08 -4.97
N PRO A 187 -16.74 7.31 -4.01
CA PRO A 187 -16.80 8.58 -3.29
C PRO A 187 -15.69 8.71 -2.25
N VAL A 188 -15.29 9.96 -2.00
CA VAL A 188 -14.54 10.36 -0.80
C VAL A 188 -15.53 11.00 0.16
N GLU A 189 -15.92 10.25 1.18
CA GLU A 189 -16.98 10.61 2.13
C GLU A 189 -16.43 11.43 3.29
N ALA A 190 -17.29 11.82 4.24
CA ALA A 190 -16.85 12.35 5.52
C ALA A 190 -16.18 11.26 6.39
N PRO A 191 -15.33 11.63 7.37
CA PRO A 191 -14.82 10.66 8.34
C PRO A 191 -15.96 9.89 9.01
N ALA A 192 -15.80 8.58 9.15
CA ALA A 192 -16.82 7.70 9.71
C ALA A 192 -16.26 6.92 10.91
N VAL A 193 -17.15 6.59 11.86
CA VAL A 193 -16.82 5.69 12.96
C VAL A 193 -16.63 4.28 12.41
N PHE A 194 -15.47 3.68 12.71
CA PHE A 194 -15.16 2.30 12.37
C PHE A 194 -15.64 1.35 13.47
N TRP A 195 -16.41 0.33 13.09
CA TRP A 195 -16.86 -0.74 13.96
C TRP A 195 -16.17 -2.04 13.54
N PRO A 196 -15.30 -2.65 14.37
CA PRO A 196 -14.65 -3.90 14.00
C PRO A 196 -15.70 -5.00 13.82
N ALA A 197 -15.55 -5.78 12.75
CA ALA A 197 -16.36 -6.96 12.54
C ALA A 197 -15.93 -8.08 13.49
N GLU A 198 -16.81 -9.05 13.67
CA GLU A 198 -16.60 -10.19 14.53
C GLU A 198 -15.34 -10.99 14.16
N ASP A 199 -14.66 -11.58 15.15
CA ASP A 199 -13.37 -12.26 14.98
C ASP A 199 -13.36 -13.34 13.89
N TYR A 200 -14.51 -13.97 13.62
CA TYR A 200 -14.60 -15.00 12.59
C TYR A 200 -14.49 -14.45 11.16
N HIS A 201 -14.60 -13.13 10.96
CA HIS A 201 -14.34 -12.44 9.70
C HIS A 201 -12.88 -12.06 9.51
N GLN A 202 -12.11 -11.91 10.59
CA GLN A 202 -10.72 -11.46 10.52
C GLN A 202 -9.82 -12.58 9.98
N GLY A 203 -8.94 -12.25 9.04
CA GLY A 203 -8.02 -13.20 8.40
C GLY A 203 -8.71 -14.37 7.72
N TYR A 204 -9.96 -14.22 7.27
CA TYR A 204 -10.78 -15.31 6.73
C TYR A 204 -10.08 -16.01 5.55
N TYR A 205 -9.43 -15.23 4.69
CA TYR A 205 -8.75 -15.71 3.48
C TYR A 205 -7.55 -16.63 3.73
N LYS A 206 -6.96 -16.58 4.94
CA LYS A 206 -5.80 -17.38 5.36
C LYS A 206 -6.13 -18.38 6.49
N SER A 207 -7.38 -18.41 6.94
CA SER A 207 -7.80 -19.22 8.08
C SER A 207 -7.88 -20.72 7.76
N GLN A 208 -7.29 -21.53 8.63
CA GLN A 208 -7.32 -23.00 8.58
C GLN A 208 -8.56 -23.62 9.26
N VAL A 209 -9.41 -22.79 9.86
CA VAL A 209 -10.66 -23.25 10.48
C VAL A 209 -11.56 -23.85 9.41
N ARG A 210 -12.10 -25.05 9.66
CA ARG A 210 -13.02 -25.71 8.73
C ARG A 210 -14.45 -25.27 8.98
N THR A 211 -15.19 -25.04 7.91
CA THR A 211 -16.59 -24.64 7.93
C THR A 211 -17.36 -25.37 6.84
N LEU A 212 -18.64 -25.61 7.09
CA LEU A 212 -19.53 -26.15 6.07
C LEU A 212 -19.92 -25.03 5.10
N THR A 213 -19.74 -25.26 3.81
CA THR A 213 -20.07 -24.31 2.74
C THR A 213 -20.72 -25.05 1.57
N ARG A 214 -21.11 -24.30 0.52
CA ARG A 214 -21.51 -24.89 -0.77
C ARG A 214 -20.43 -25.76 -1.42
N PHE A 215 -19.17 -25.63 -1.00
CA PHE A 215 -18.03 -26.42 -1.47
C PHE A 215 -17.74 -27.63 -0.55
N GLY A 216 -18.63 -27.92 0.41
CA GLY A 216 -18.46 -28.97 1.41
C GLY A 216 -17.80 -28.46 2.70
N TYR A 217 -17.30 -29.40 3.50
CA TYR A 217 -16.58 -29.11 4.74
C TYR A 217 -15.11 -28.82 4.45
N VAL A 218 -14.80 -27.54 4.20
CA VAL A 218 -13.48 -27.07 3.74
C VAL A 218 -12.91 -26.02 4.69
N THR A 219 -11.63 -25.67 4.56
CA THR A 219 -11.08 -24.52 5.30
C THR A 219 -11.73 -23.22 4.85
N ARG A 220 -11.79 -22.21 5.72
CA ARG A 220 -12.23 -20.85 5.35
C ARG A 220 -11.38 -20.27 4.23
N ALA A 221 -10.07 -20.52 4.24
CA ALA A 221 -9.18 -20.13 3.14
C ALA A 221 -9.59 -20.74 1.80
N ASP A 222 -9.96 -22.03 1.76
CA ASP A 222 -10.39 -22.68 0.51
C ASP A 222 -11.80 -22.24 0.08
N ALA A 223 -12.70 -22.03 1.04
CA ALA A 223 -14.00 -21.42 0.78
C ALA A 223 -13.85 -20.02 0.15
N TYR A 224 -12.95 -19.19 0.70
CA TYR A 224 -12.62 -17.87 0.18
C TYR A 224 -12.07 -17.93 -1.24
N LYS A 225 -11.11 -18.84 -1.54
CA LYS A 225 -10.58 -19.00 -2.90
C LYS A 225 -11.70 -19.35 -3.89
N GLY A 226 -12.59 -20.26 -3.50
CA GLY A 226 -13.76 -20.65 -4.30
C GLY A 226 -14.70 -19.47 -4.53
N TYR A 227 -14.96 -18.67 -3.49
CA TYR A 227 -15.76 -17.45 -3.56
C TYR A 227 -15.15 -16.38 -4.47
N ARG A 228 -13.90 -15.96 -4.23
CA ARG A 228 -13.19 -14.94 -5.02
C ARG A 228 -13.18 -15.30 -6.51
N LYS A 229 -12.88 -16.57 -6.82
CA LYS A 229 -12.90 -17.08 -8.20
C LYS A 229 -14.32 -17.09 -8.77
N GLY A 230 -15.30 -17.62 -8.02
CA GLY A 230 -16.69 -17.74 -8.46
C GLY A 230 -17.35 -16.39 -8.73
N CYS A 231 -16.94 -15.34 -8.02
CA CYS A 231 -17.41 -13.98 -8.22
C CYS A 231 -16.79 -13.28 -9.43
N GLY A 232 -15.83 -13.90 -10.12
CA GLY A 232 -15.18 -13.30 -11.29
C GLY A 232 -14.38 -12.03 -10.98
N ARG A 233 -14.10 -11.78 -9.70
CA ARG A 233 -13.51 -10.54 -9.19
C ARG A 233 -12.26 -10.14 -9.96
N ASP A 234 -11.26 -11.04 -9.99
CA ASP A 234 -9.97 -10.72 -10.59
C ASP A 234 -10.04 -10.55 -12.10
N ALA A 235 -10.98 -11.24 -12.76
CA ALA A 235 -11.22 -11.06 -14.19
C ALA A 235 -11.85 -9.69 -14.45
N ARG A 236 -12.78 -9.24 -13.60
CA ARG A 236 -13.40 -7.93 -13.72
C ARG A 236 -12.41 -6.80 -13.46
N VAL A 237 -11.57 -6.89 -12.42
CA VAL A 237 -10.52 -5.90 -12.16
C VAL A 237 -9.56 -5.80 -13.35
N LYS A 238 -9.15 -6.93 -13.95
CA LYS A 238 -8.34 -6.93 -15.17
C LYS A 238 -9.06 -6.32 -16.38
N ALA A 239 -10.38 -6.50 -16.50
CA ALA A 239 -11.15 -5.89 -17.57
C ALA A 239 -11.24 -4.36 -17.43
N VAL A 240 -11.31 -3.84 -16.20
CA VAL A 240 -11.35 -2.40 -15.92
C VAL A 240 -9.97 -1.77 -16.10
N TRP A 241 -8.94 -2.34 -15.47
CA TRP A 241 -7.63 -1.71 -15.34
C TRP A 241 -6.59 -2.20 -16.36
N GLY A 242 -6.88 -3.24 -17.14
CA GLY A 242 -5.93 -3.81 -18.09
C GLY A 242 -4.60 -4.18 -17.43
N GLY A 243 -3.50 -3.65 -17.98
CA GLY A 243 -2.14 -3.88 -17.46
C GLY A 243 -1.85 -3.20 -16.11
N GLU A 244 -2.72 -2.30 -15.65
CA GLU A 244 -2.58 -1.61 -14.37
C GLU A 244 -3.30 -2.36 -13.24
N ALA A 245 -4.05 -3.42 -13.55
CA ALA A 245 -4.74 -4.25 -12.56
C ALA A 245 -3.75 -4.80 -11.52
N PHE A 246 -4.07 -4.62 -10.23
CA PHE A 246 -3.27 -5.08 -9.09
C PHE A 246 -1.84 -4.51 -9.01
N LYS A 247 -1.49 -3.49 -9.80
CA LYS A 247 -0.17 -2.88 -9.76
C LYS A 247 0.11 -2.25 -8.40
N GLY A 248 1.21 -2.67 -7.79
CA GLY A 248 1.63 -2.32 -6.43
C GLY A 248 1.43 -3.44 -5.41
N LEU A 249 0.59 -4.45 -5.70
CA LEU A 249 0.57 -5.66 -4.89
C LEU A 249 1.83 -6.52 -5.16
N PRO A 250 2.38 -7.20 -4.15
CA PRO A 250 3.41 -8.20 -4.37
C PRO A 250 2.90 -9.31 -5.30
N LYS A 251 3.82 -9.89 -6.08
CA LYS A 251 3.47 -11.06 -6.90
C LYS A 251 3.17 -12.24 -5.97
N ALA A 252 2.16 -13.03 -6.30
CA ALA A 252 1.84 -14.22 -5.52
C ALA A 252 3.07 -15.15 -5.42
N GLY A 253 3.55 -15.40 -4.20
CA GLY A 253 4.68 -16.28 -3.93
C GLY A 253 6.06 -15.61 -3.81
N SER A 254 6.14 -14.28 -3.73
CA SER A 254 7.36 -13.55 -3.32
C SER A 254 7.46 -13.41 -1.80
#